data_AF-A0A1M6L8M9-F1
#
_entry.id   AF-A0A1M6L8M9-F1
#
_cell.length_a   1.000
_cell.length_b   1.000
_cell.length_c   1.000
_cell.angle_alpha   90.00
_cell.angle_beta   90.00
_cell.angle_gamma   90.00
#
_symmetry.space_group_name_H-M   'P 1'
#
loop_
_entity.id
_entity.type
_entity.pdbx_description
1 polymer ?
#
loop_
_entity_poly.entity_id
_entity_poly.type
_entity_poly.pdbx_seq_one_letter_code
_entity_poly.pdbx_strand_id
1 'polypeptide(L)'
;MDYKIIAVDFDGTLCYSNWPALGEPNRPLIDYLIKEQAAGNKLILWTCRAGQALTDALKWCNEQGLTFDAINDNLPEIVELYGNNSRKITCDMYIDDRNVSLEAFAI
;
A
#
# COMPACT_ATOMS: atom_id res chain seq x y z
N MET A 1 -6.19 -9.64 15.67
CA MET A 1 -7.05 -9.73 14.46
C MET A 1 -6.56 -10.94 13.68
N ASP A 2 -7.44 -11.68 13.01
CA ASP A 2 -7.08 -12.93 12.31
C ASP A 2 -6.57 -12.69 10.87
N TYR A 3 -6.20 -11.46 10.55
CA TYR A 3 -5.68 -11.03 9.24
C TYR A 3 -4.49 -10.09 9.40
N LYS A 4 -3.71 -9.95 8.33
CA LYS A 4 -2.65 -8.96 8.18
C LYS A 4 -3.16 -7.69 7.52
N ILE A 5 -2.64 -6.54 7.94
CA ILE A 5 -2.74 -5.25 7.25
C ILE A 5 -1.43 -5.02 6.52
N ILE A 6 -1.48 -4.78 5.21
CA ILE A 6 -0.32 -4.55 4.36
C ILE A 6 -0.45 -3.14 3.77
N ALA A 7 0.49 -2.27 4.12
CA ALA A 7 0.63 -0.95 3.50
C ALA A 7 1.64 -1.07 2.35
N VAL A 8 1.25 -0.63 1.15
CA VAL A 8 2.08 -0.74 -0.04
C VAL A 8 2.19 0.61 -0.74
N ASP A 9 3.42 1.00 -1.08
CA ASP A 9 3.72 2.18 -1.89
C ASP A 9 3.31 2.00 -3.37
N PHE A 10 3.15 3.11 -4.08
CA PHE A 10 2.83 3.11 -5.50
C PHE A 10 4.06 3.26 -6.40
N ASP A 11 4.80 4.36 -6.29
CA ASP A 11 5.78 4.82 -7.28
C ASP A 11 7.14 4.15 -7.06
N GLY A 12 7.53 3.24 -7.97
CA GLY A 12 8.71 2.39 -7.81
C GLY A 12 8.39 1.03 -7.15
N THR A 13 7.22 0.91 -6.53
CA THR A 13 6.76 -0.29 -5.82
C THR A 13 5.74 -1.09 -6.62
N LEU A 14 4.49 -0.61 -6.72
CA LEU A 14 3.44 -1.24 -7.55
C LEU A 14 3.63 -0.93 -9.03
N CYS A 15 4.03 0.31 -9.32
CA CYS A 15 4.15 0.86 -10.66
C CYS A 15 5.58 1.37 -10.87
N TYR A 16 6.28 0.89 -11.90
CA TYR A 16 7.57 1.45 -12.31
C TYR A 16 7.36 2.75 -13.08
N SER A 17 6.93 3.79 -12.36
CA SER A 17 6.52 5.10 -12.87
C SER A 17 7.68 6.10 -12.93
N ASN A 18 7.57 7.04 -13.87
CA ASN A 18 8.30 8.31 -13.83
C ASN A 18 7.29 9.40 -13.47
N TRP A 19 7.26 9.82 -12.20
CA TRP A 19 6.31 10.80 -11.69
C TRP A 19 6.19 12.03 -12.62
N PRO A 20 4.97 12.51 -12.96
CA PRO A 20 3.65 12.02 -12.53
C PRO A 20 3.03 10.90 -13.41
N ALA A 21 3.75 10.42 -14.42
CA ALA A 21 3.22 9.41 -15.33
C ALA A 21 3.01 8.05 -14.62
N LEU A 22 2.16 7.22 -15.22
CA LEU A 22 2.04 5.81 -14.90
C LEU A 22 3.04 5.02 -15.76
N GLY A 23 3.45 3.85 -15.28
CA GLY A 23 4.43 2.99 -15.93
C GLY A 23 4.04 1.52 -15.87
N GLU A 24 5.05 0.66 -16.05
CA GLU A 24 4.85 -0.79 -16.11
C GLU A 24 4.48 -1.37 -14.74
N PRO A 25 3.59 -2.38 -14.68
CA PRO A 25 3.21 -3.02 -13.44
C PRO A 25 4.32 -3.93 -12.89
N ASN A 26 4.57 -3.86 -11.58
CA ASN A 26 5.31 -4.87 -10.86
C ASN A 26 4.44 -6.13 -10.67
N ARG A 27 4.27 -6.90 -11.74
CA ARG A 27 3.36 -8.07 -11.79
C ARG A 27 3.59 -9.07 -10.65
N PRO A 28 4.84 -9.45 -10.29
CA PRO A 28 5.07 -10.38 -9.19
C PRO A 28 4.52 -9.87 -7.85
N LEU A 29 4.71 -8.58 -7.54
CA LEU A 29 4.16 -7.98 -6.33
C LEU A 29 2.63 -7.90 -6.37
N ILE A 30 2.07 -7.48 -7.50
CA ILE A 30 0.62 -7.40 -7.70
C ILE A 30 -0.04 -8.77 -7.51
N ASP A 31 0.51 -9.82 -8.12
CA ASP A 31 0.00 -11.19 -7.98
C ASP A 31 0.08 -11.70 -6.53
N TYR A 32 1.12 -11.31 -5.79
CA TYR A 32 1.23 -11.60 -4.36
C TYR A 32 0.12 -10.89 -3.56
N LEU A 33 -0.08 -9.59 -3.80
CA LEU A 33 -1.08 -8.80 -3.08
C LEU A 33 -2.52 -9.27 -3.37
N ILE A 34 -2.82 -9.68 -4.60
CA ILE A 34 -4.11 -10.29 -4.95
C ILE A 34 -4.34 -11.58 -4.15
N LYS A 35 -3.31 -12.43 -3.98
CA LYS A 35 -3.41 -13.64 -3.14
C LYS A 35 -3.64 -13.29 -1.67
N GLU A 36 -2.98 -12.25 -1.17
CA GLU A 36 -3.19 -11.76 0.19
C GLU A 36 -4.63 -11.26 0.40
N GLN A 37 -5.21 -10.51 -0.55
CA GLN A 37 -6.63 -10.14 -0.51
C GLN A 37 -7.55 -11.36 -0.51
N ALA A 38 -7.26 -12.36 -1.37
CA ALA A 38 -8.04 -13.60 -1.42
C ALA A 38 -7.95 -14.42 -0.12
N ALA A 39 -6.87 -14.28 0.65
CA ALA A 39 -6.70 -14.87 1.97
C ALA A 39 -7.40 -14.09 3.10
N GLY A 40 -8.05 -12.97 2.79
CA GLY A 40 -8.76 -12.12 3.75
C GLY A 40 -7.88 -11.03 4.38
N ASN A 41 -6.64 -10.84 3.91
CA ASN A 41 -5.78 -9.77 4.38
C ASN A 41 -6.19 -8.42 3.77
N LYS A 42 -5.82 -7.34 4.46
CA LYS A 42 -6.24 -5.98 4.17
C LYS A 42 -5.11 -5.21 3.50
N LEU A 43 -5.43 -4.46 2.45
CA LEU A 43 -4.47 -3.64 1.74
C LEU A 43 -4.74 -2.16 1.95
N ILE A 44 -3.68 -1.40 2.22
CA ILE A 44 -3.70 0.06 2.26
C ILE A 44 -2.76 0.57 1.19
N LEU A 45 -3.26 1.39 0.26
CA LEU A 45 -2.39 2.15 -0.63
C LEU A 45 -1.76 3.29 0.19
N TRP A 46 -0.44 3.28 0.31
CA TRP A 46 0.30 4.27 1.09
C TRP A 46 1.26 5.03 0.20
N THR A 47 0.78 6.14 -0.37
CA THR A 47 1.47 6.86 -1.43
C THR A 47 1.49 8.37 -1.21
N CYS A 48 2.52 9.03 -1.72
CA CYS A 48 2.59 10.49 -1.76
C CYS A 48 1.67 11.11 -2.83
N ARG A 49 1.09 10.30 -3.74
CA ARG A 49 0.14 10.79 -4.74
C ARG A 49 -1.10 11.40 -4.07
N ALA A 50 -1.56 12.53 -4.61
CA ALA A 50 -2.75 13.23 -4.14
C ALA A 50 -3.53 13.84 -5.33
N GLY A 51 -4.79 14.18 -5.10
CA GLY A 51 -5.65 14.78 -6.13
C GLY A 51 -5.77 13.89 -7.37
N GLN A 52 -5.63 14.49 -8.56
CA GLN A 52 -5.78 13.76 -9.83
C GLN A 52 -4.80 12.59 -9.97
N ALA A 53 -3.54 12.76 -9.54
CA ALA A 53 -2.54 11.71 -9.65
C ALA A 53 -2.88 10.49 -8.78
N LEU A 54 -3.55 10.70 -7.64
CA LEU A 54 -4.07 9.60 -6.81
C LEU A 54 -5.25 8.91 -7.52
N THR A 55 -6.18 9.67 -8.08
CA THR A 55 -7.29 9.12 -8.87
C THR A 55 -6.79 8.24 -10.01
N ASP A 56 -5.77 8.71 -10.74
CA ASP A 56 -5.18 7.98 -11.87
C ASP A 56 -4.48 6.69 -11.39
N ALA A 57 -3.77 6.75 -10.26
CA ALA A 57 -3.14 5.58 -9.64
C ALA A 57 -4.16 4.54 -9.18
N LEU A 58 -5.26 4.96 -8.56
CA LEU A 58 -6.35 4.07 -8.14
C LEU A 58 -7.00 3.38 -9.34
N LYS A 59 -7.28 4.13 -10.41
CA LYS A 59 -7.81 3.56 -11.64
C LYS A 59 -6.85 2.53 -12.24
N TRP A 60 -5.57 2.87 -12.31
CA TRP A 60 -4.54 1.97 -12.81
C TRP A 60 -4.44 0.69 -11.96
N CYS A 61 -4.47 0.79 -10.62
CA CYS A 61 -4.47 -0.38 -9.73
C CYS A 61 -5.68 -1.28 -9.98
N ASN A 62 -6.86 -0.69 -10.15
CA ASN A 62 -8.09 -1.42 -10.45
C ASN A 62 -8.00 -2.16 -11.79
N GLU A 63 -7.37 -1.57 -12.81
CA GLU A 63 -7.09 -2.23 -14.10
C GLU A 63 -6.14 -3.44 -13.96
N GLN A 64 -5.30 -3.47 -12.91
CA GLN A 64 -4.47 -4.63 -12.56
C GLN A 64 -5.20 -5.65 -11.66
N GLY A 65 -6.45 -5.39 -11.27
CA GLY A 65 -7.21 -6.25 -10.37
C GLY A 65 -6.94 -6.03 -8.87
N LEU A 66 -6.27 -4.94 -8.50
CA LEU A 66 -6.05 -4.56 -7.11
C LEU A 66 -7.08 -3.53 -6.63
N THR A 67 -7.61 -3.77 -5.44
CA THR A 67 -8.42 -2.81 -4.68
C THR A 67 -7.82 -2.64 -3.29
N PHE A 68 -8.21 -1.59 -2.57
CA PHE A 68 -7.66 -1.29 -1.26
C PHE A 68 -8.78 -1.03 -0.26
N ASP A 69 -8.56 -1.46 0.98
CA ASP A 69 -9.47 -1.25 2.11
C ASP A 69 -9.38 0.18 2.65
N ALA A 70 -8.22 0.84 2.51
CA ALA A 70 -8.04 2.26 2.77
C ALA A 70 -6.96 2.87 1.86
N ILE A 71 -7.04 4.18 1.65
CA ILE A 71 -6.10 4.96 0.84
C ILE A 71 -5.53 6.07 1.70
N ASN A 72 -4.22 6.04 1.95
CA ASN A 72 -3.54 7.04 2.79
C ASN A 72 -4.20 7.23 4.17
N ASP A 73 -4.83 6.18 4.71
CA ASP A 73 -5.53 6.24 5.98
C ASP A 73 -5.51 4.89 6.71
N ASN A 74 -5.67 4.92 8.04
CA ASN A 74 -5.80 3.71 8.86
C ASN A 74 -7.17 3.07 8.66
N LEU A 75 -7.25 1.75 8.88
CA LEU A 75 -8.54 1.07 8.92
C LEU A 75 -9.38 1.56 10.12
N PRO A 76 -10.72 1.63 10.02
CA PRO A 76 -11.58 2.11 11.09
C PRO A 76 -11.35 1.41 12.44
N GLU A 77 -11.15 0.08 12.42
CA GLU A 77 -10.89 -0.72 13.60
C GLU A 77 -9.55 -0.40 14.28
N ILE A 78 -8.57 0.09 13.52
CA ILE A 78 -7.29 0.57 14.06
C ILE A 78 -7.47 1.94 14.72
N VAL A 79 -8.25 2.83 14.10
CA VAL A 79 -8.59 4.13 14.69
C VAL A 79 -9.35 3.96 16.00
N GLU A 80 -10.28 3.01 16.05
CA GLU A 80 -11.03 2.67 17.27
C GLU A 80 -10.11 2.10 18.35
N LEU A 81 -9.22 1.17 17.99
CA LEU A 81 -8.29 0.54 18.93
C LEU A 81 -7.39 1.55 19.67
N TYR A 82 -6.87 2.55 18.96
CA TYR A 82 -5.98 3.56 19.54
C TYR A 82 -6.71 4.79 20.08
N GLY A 83 -8.01 4.94 19.80
CA GLY A 83 -8.79 6.14 20.16
C GLY A 83 -8.39 7.41 19.40
N ASN A 84 -7.53 7.29 18.38
CA ASN A 84 -7.16 8.36 17.47
C ASN A 84 -6.74 7.79 16.11
N ASN A 85 -6.81 8.64 15.08
CA ASN A 85 -6.25 8.32 13.78
C ASN A 85 -4.83 8.89 13.67
N SER A 86 -3.83 8.03 13.86
CA SER A 86 -2.43 8.45 13.76
C SER A 86 -2.06 8.80 12.32
N ARG A 87 -1.24 9.84 12.13
CA ARG A 87 -0.73 10.20 10.79
C ARG A 87 0.06 9.06 10.12
N LYS A 88 0.75 8.23 10.92
CA LYS A 88 1.41 7.02 10.44
C LYS A 88 0.38 5.89 10.35
N ILE A 89 0.39 5.15 9.24
CA ILE A 89 -0.40 3.92 9.09
C ILE A 89 0.12 2.87 10.04
N THR A 90 -0.77 2.23 10.79
CA THR A 90 -0.47 1.01 11.52
C THR A 90 -0.78 -0.18 10.62
N CYS A 91 0.23 -1.01 10.36
CA CYS A 91 0.11 -2.22 9.58
C CYS A 91 1.14 -3.26 10.04
N ASP A 92 0.96 -4.51 9.60
CA ASP A 92 1.87 -5.61 9.88
C ASP A 92 3.05 -5.65 8.91
N MET A 93 2.89 -5.08 7.71
CA MET A 93 3.90 -5.05 6.66
C MET A 93 3.88 -3.72 5.90
N TYR A 94 5.06 -3.13 5.71
CA TYR A 94 5.29 -2.03 4.77
C TYR A 94 6.08 -2.56 3.57
N ILE A 95 5.56 -2.36 2.37
CA ILE A 95 6.24 -2.68 1.11
C ILE A 95 6.47 -1.36 0.39
N ASP A 96 7.73 -0.98 0.24
CA ASP A 96 8.13 0.35 -0.25
C ASP A 96 9.53 0.25 -0.87
N ASP A 97 9.73 0.82 -2.06
CA ASP A 97 11.00 0.83 -2.79
C ASP A 97 12.10 1.61 -2.07
N ARG A 98 11.72 2.49 -1.14
CA ARG A 98 12.62 3.28 -0.31
C ARG A 98 12.76 2.75 1.11
N ASN A 99 12.29 1.53 1.38
CA ASN A 99 12.53 0.90 2.67
C ASN A 99 14.01 0.57 2.89
N VAL A 100 14.40 0.52 4.15
CA VAL A 100 15.71 0.06 4.59
C VAL A 100 15.51 -0.86 5.79
N SER A 101 16.18 -2.02 5.80
CA SER A 101 16.14 -2.91 6.95
C SER A 101 16.97 -2.35 8.10
N LEU A 102 16.56 -2.60 9.35
CA LEU A 102 17.36 -2.19 10.51
C LEU A 102 18.73 -2.87 10.53
N GLU A 103 18.82 -4.11 10.02
CA GLU A 103 20.07 -4.85 9.84
C GLU A 103 21.08 -4.11 8.95
N ALA A 104 20.63 -3.27 8.01
CA ALA A 104 21.52 -2.45 7.18
C ALA A 104 22.35 -1.46 8.00
N PHE A 105 21.93 -1.15 9.22
CA PHE A 105 22.65 -0.28 10.15
C PHE A 105 23.53 -1.06 11.15
N ALA A 106 23.54 -2.40 11.10
CA ALA A 106 24.24 -3.26 12.04
C ALA A 106 24.00 -2.92 13.53
N ILE A 107 22.76 -2.51 13.85
CA ILE A 107 22.25 -2.27 15.21
C ILE A 107 21.32 -3.38 15.66
#